data_AF-A0A7S2WZE3-F1
#
_entry.id   AF-A0A7S2WZE3-F1
#
_cell.length_a   1.000
_cell.length_b   1.000
_cell.length_c   1.000
_cell.angle_alpha   90.00
_cell.angle_beta   90.00
_cell.angle_gamma   90.00
#
_symmetry.space_group_name_H-M   'P 1'
#
loop_
_entity.id
_entity.type
_entity.pdbx_description
1 polymer ?
#
loop_
_entity_poly.entity_id
_entity_poly.type
_entity_poly.pdbx_seq_one_letter_code
_entity_poly.pdbx_strand_id
1 'polypeptide(L)'
;STVWLVKINNASGDGNGNAGGEKAVYGALKIQKSASHYTEAARDEIKILKQIREADQERKVPVAHLLDWFEHVGPNGTHVCIVMESLGDNLLTLVKLYDYRGIPMEVVKMVARCSLQALDFLHSKLQIIHTDLKPENILLMGKVPKMLIKEKRKPKKKKKRQENGNGEKLSEGKAQQQAAQPVHPEGKIAKLLASGQPLTKNQKKKLKKKQKKVAAM
;
A
#
# COMPACT_ATOMS: atom_id res chain seq x y z
N SER A 1 -2.50 10.30 -13.76
CA SER A 1 -2.70 11.51 -12.97
C SER A 1 -1.44 11.91 -12.24
N THR A 2 -1.45 13.09 -11.65
CA THR A 2 -0.61 13.50 -10.52
C THR A 2 -1.50 14.00 -9.40
N VAL A 3 -1.09 13.88 -8.14
CA VAL A 3 -1.83 14.39 -6.97
C VAL A 3 -0.97 15.42 -6.25
N TRP A 4 -1.54 16.59 -6.00
CA TRP A 4 -0.88 17.72 -5.34
C TRP A 4 -1.59 18.05 -4.04
N LEU A 5 -0.84 18.40 -3.01
CA LEU A 5 -1.39 19.07 -1.84
C LEU A 5 -1.60 20.55 -2.19
N VAL A 6 -2.82 21.05 -2.04
CA VAL A 6 -3.18 22.43 -2.36
C VAL A 6 -3.80 23.12 -1.15
N LYS A 7 -3.55 24.42 -0.99
CA LYS A 7 -4.28 25.26 -0.05
C LYS A 7 -5.56 25.75 -0.73
N ILE A 8 -6.70 25.55 -0.08
CA ILE A 8 -8.00 26.04 -0.55
C ILE A 8 -8.22 27.42 0.05
N ASN A 9 -8.32 28.44 -0.81
CA ASN A 9 -8.68 29.78 -0.40
C ASN A 9 -10.21 29.87 -0.39
N ASN A 10 -10.82 29.97 0.79
CA ASN A 10 -12.26 30.22 0.88
C ASN A 10 -12.49 31.68 0.46
N ALA A 11 -13.12 31.89 -0.69
CA ALA A 11 -13.49 33.21 -1.18
C ALA A 11 -14.76 33.74 -0.49
N SER A 12 -14.87 33.57 0.82
CA SER A 12 -15.95 34.12 1.65
C SER A 12 -15.33 34.93 2.79
N GLY A 13 -14.61 35.98 2.41
CA GLY A 13 -14.27 37.09 3.30
C GLY A 13 -15.16 38.27 2.93
N ASP A 14 -16.34 38.35 3.55
CA ASP A 14 -16.95 39.66 3.78
C ASP A 14 -15.93 40.48 4.57
N GLY A 15 -15.63 41.67 4.07
CA GLY A 15 -14.58 42.54 4.57
C GLY A 15 -14.88 43.11 5.96
N ASN A 16 -14.79 42.27 7.00
CA ASN A 16 -14.74 42.73 8.37
C ASN A 16 -13.56 42.07 9.10
N GLY A 17 -12.53 42.87 9.34
CA GLY A 17 -11.24 42.45 9.87
C GLY A 17 -11.31 42.04 11.33
N ASN A 18 -11.64 40.78 11.59
CA ASN A 18 -11.30 40.14 12.85
C ASN A 18 -10.17 39.13 12.61
N ALA A 19 -8.97 39.50 13.01
CA ALA A 19 -7.75 38.70 12.89
C ALA A 19 -7.74 37.52 13.89
N GLY A 20 -8.70 36.61 13.76
CA GLY A 20 -8.58 35.25 14.25
C GLY A 20 -7.88 34.44 13.16
N GLY A 21 -6.70 33.88 13.43
CA GLY A 21 -5.93 33.13 12.43
C GLY A 21 -6.73 31.98 11.83
N GLU A 22 -7.36 32.21 10.67
CA GLU A 22 -8.11 31.18 9.97
C GLU A 22 -7.15 30.03 9.63
N LYS A 23 -7.47 28.86 10.18
CA LYS A 23 -6.71 27.64 9.93
C LYS A 23 -6.81 27.34 8.44
N ALA A 24 -5.68 27.41 7.74
CA ALA A 24 -5.63 27.11 6.32
C ALA A 24 -6.25 25.74 6.02
N VAL A 25 -7.21 25.72 5.11
CA VAL A 25 -7.85 24.50 4.62
C VAL A 25 -7.00 23.93 3.48
N TYR A 26 -6.75 22.63 3.50
CA TYR A 26 -5.97 21.93 2.49
C TYR A 26 -6.78 20.84 1.81
N GLY A 27 -6.51 20.59 0.52
CA GLY A 27 -7.10 19.53 -0.27
C GLY A 27 -6.06 18.76 -1.08
N ALA A 28 -6.47 17.60 -1.60
CA ALA A 28 -5.71 16.82 -2.57
C ALA A 28 -6.25 17.07 -3.98
N LEU A 29 -5.48 17.75 -4.81
CA LEU A 29 -5.80 18.01 -6.22
C LEU A 29 -5.24 16.91 -7.11
N LYS A 30 -6.10 16.06 -7.64
CA LYS A 30 -5.77 15.04 -8.64
C LYS A 30 -5.99 15.60 -10.03
N ILE A 31 -4.91 15.76 -10.80
CA ILE A 31 -4.93 16.23 -12.19
C ILE A 31 -4.81 15.02 -13.11
N GLN A 32 -5.79 14.83 -13.98
CA GLN A 32 -5.82 13.73 -14.95
C GLN A 32 -5.06 14.10 -16.23
N LYS A 33 -4.61 13.08 -16.97
CA LYS A 33 -4.02 13.30 -18.31
C LYS A 33 -5.14 13.73 -19.27
N SER A 34 -4.80 14.51 -20.30
CA SER A 34 -5.78 15.12 -21.22
C SER A 34 -6.34 14.17 -22.30
N ALA A 35 -5.71 13.01 -22.52
CA ALA A 35 -6.20 12.06 -23.52
C ALA A 35 -7.60 11.53 -23.17
N SER A 36 -8.45 11.35 -24.18
CA SER A 36 -9.90 11.07 -24.05
C SER A 36 -10.23 9.97 -23.05
N HIS A 37 -9.60 8.80 -23.15
CA HIS A 37 -9.86 7.66 -22.26
C HIS A 37 -9.56 7.96 -20.77
N TYR A 38 -8.60 8.84 -20.46
CA TYR A 38 -8.37 9.27 -19.08
C TYR A 38 -9.42 10.28 -18.62
N THR A 39 -9.84 11.16 -19.52
CA THR A 39 -10.90 12.15 -19.26
C THR A 39 -12.25 11.48 -19.02
N GLU A 40 -12.61 10.48 -19.82
CA GLU A 40 -13.83 9.68 -19.66
C GLU A 40 -13.82 8.94 -18.31
N ALA A 41 -12.75 8.19 -18.02
CA ALA A 41 -12.59 7.50 -16.74
C ALA A 41 -12.64 8.46 -15.53
N ALA A 42 -12.12 9.69 -15.67
CA ALA A 42 -12.20 10.70 -14.63
C ALA A 42 -13.62 11.23 -14.40
N ARG A 43 -14.42 11.35 -15.46
CA ARG A 43 -15.83 11.76 -15.36
C ARG A 43 -16.68 10.68 -14.68
N ASP A 44 -16.40 9.40 -14.94
CA ASP A 44 -17.01 8.29 -14.21
C ASP A 44 -16.62 8.30 -12.72
N GLU A 45 -15.34 8.56 -12.41
CA GLU A 45 -14.88 8.73 -11.04
C GLU A 45 -15.61 9.88 -10.32
N ILE A 46 -15.77 11.04 -10.97
CA ILE A 46 -16.53 12.17 -10.43
C ILE A 46 -17.99 11.80 -10.19
N LYS A 47 -18.63 11.07 -11.11
CA LYS A 47 -20.02 10.63 -10.98
C LYS A 47 -20.21 9.71 -9.77
N ILE A 48 -19.27 8.80 -9.52
CA ILE A 48 -19.27 7.92 -8.33
C ILE A 48 -19.06 8.75 -7.06
N LEU A 49 -18.07 9.63 -7.05
CA LEU A 49 -17.73 10.44 -5.89
C LEU A 49 -18.83 11.44 -5.51
N LYS A 50 -19.57 11.98 -6.50
CA LYS A 50 -20.75 12.82 -6.25
C LYS A 50 -21.87 12.05 -5.55
N GLN A 51 -22.20 10.84 -6.02
CA GLN A 51 -23.20 9.98 -5.36
C GLN A 51 -22.82 9.66 -3.91
N ILE A 52 -21.54 9.37 -3.66
CA ILE A 52 -21.01 9.17 -2.30
C ILE A 52 -21.25 10.41 -1.44
N ARG A 53 -20.87 11.60 -1.93
CA ARG A 53 -21.02 12.87 -1.21
C ARG A 53 -22.48 13.23 -0.93
N GLU A 54 -23.38 12.92 -1.86
CA GLU A 54 -24.82 13.17 -1.71
C GLU A 54 -25.44 12.26 -0.64
N ALA A 55 -24.99 11.00 -0.56
CA ALA A 55 -25.48 10.03 0.40
C ALA A 55 -24.83 10.12 1.80
N ASP A 56 -23.63 10.71 1.91
CA ASP A 56 -22.94 10.96 3.18
C ASP A 56 -22.53 12.44 3.33
N GLN A 57 -23.53 13.30 3.48
CA GLN A 57 -23.31 14.76 3.61
C GLN A 57 -22.51 15.13 4.85
N GLU A 58 -22.61 14.34 5.91
CA GLU A 58 -21.89 14.51 7.18
C GLU A 58 -20.47 13.93 7.15
N ARG A 59 -20.08 13.22 6.09
CA ARG A 59 -18.76 12.59 5.89
C ARG A 59 -18.38 11.65 7.04
N LYS A 60 -19.34 10.84 7.49
CA LYS A 60 -19.16 9.90 8.62
C LYS A 60 -18.61 8.56 8.17
N VAL A 61 -18.81 8.20 6.91
CA VAL A 61 -18.37 6.92 6.34
C VAL A 61 -16.89 7.04 5.96
N PRO A 62 -16.05 6.01 6.23
CA PRO A 62 -14.62 6.04 5.91
C PRO A 62 -14.35 5.81 4.41
N VAL A 63 -14.91 6.67 3.56
CA VAL A 63 -14.67 6.78 2.12
C VAL A 63 -14.09 8.16 1.80
N ALA A 64 -13.33 8.28 0.72
CA ALA A 64 -12.77 9.56 0.32
C ALA A 64 -13.88 10.47 -0.26
N HIS A 65 -13.94 11.71 0.21
CA HIS A 65 -14.96 12.67 -0.23
C HIS A 65 -14.44 13.65 -1.28
N LEU A 66 -15.28 13.89 -2.29
CA LEU A 66 -15.12 14.99 -3.24
C LEU A 66 -15.41 16.32 -2.55
N LEU A 67 -14.47 17.26 -2.69
CA LEU A 67 -14.70 18.66 -2.32
C LEU A 67 -15.23 19.43 -3.52
N ASP A 68 -14.56 19.29 -4.67
CA ASP A 68 -14.89 19.98 -5.91
C ASP A 68 -14.26 19.27 -7.12
N TRP A 69 -14.66 19.64 -8.34
CA TRP A 69 -13.99 19.23 -9.57
C TRP A 69 -14.13 20.32 -10.65
N PHE A 70 -13.15 20.42 -11.53
CA PHE A 70 -13.16 21.38 -12.61
C PHE A 70 -12.34 20.89 -13.81
N GLU A 71 -12.44 21.58 -14.93
CA GLU A 71 -11.60 21.35 -16.10
C GLU A 71 -10.58 22.48 -16.25
N HIS A 72 -9.34 22.13 -16.55
CA HIS A 72 -8.26 23.09 -16.77
C HIS A 72 -7.71 22.92 -18.18
N VAL A 73 -7.80 23.97 -19.00
CA VAL A 73 -7.22 23.98 -20.35
C VAL A 73 -5.73 24.27 -20.25
N GLY A 74 -4.92 23.29 -20.65
CA GLY A 74 -3.47 23.41 -20.72
C GLY A 74 -2.97 23.34 -22.16
N PRO A 75 -1.64 23.46 -22.37
CA PRO A 75 -1.03 23.42 -23.70
C PRO A 75 -1.22 22.09 -24.44
N ASN A 76 -1.50 21.01 -23.71
CA ASN A 76 -1.68 19.66 -24.25
C ASN A 76 -3.17 19.21 -24.21
N GLY A 77 -4.10 20.16 -24.14
CA GLY A 77 -5.54 19.92 -24.09
C GLY A 77 -6.15 20.14 -22.70
N THR A 78 -7.39 19.70 -22.54
CA THR A 78 -8.18 19.90 -21.32
C THR A 78 -7.93 18.77 -20.32
N HIS A 79 -7.65 19.14 -19.07
CA HIS A 79 -7.37 18.24 -17.96
C HIS A 79 -8.52 18.26 -16.96
N VAL A 80 -9.11 17.10 -16.67
CA VAL A 80 -10.06 16.95 -15.56
C VAL A 80 -9.31 16.97 -14.24
N CYS A 81 -9.73 17.85 -13.34
CA CYS A 81 -9.15 18.08 -12.03
C CYS A 81 -10.16 17.71 -10.94
N ILE A 82 -9.77 16.83 -10.02
CA ILE A 82 -10.62 16.34 -8.93
C ILE A 82 -10.00 16.80 -7.61
N VAL A 83 -10.76 17.55 -6.82
CA VAL A 83 -10.34 18.05 -5.50
C VAL A 83 -10.99 17.20 -4.43
N MET A 84 -10.18 16.52 -3.64
CA MET A 84 -10.63 15.67 -2.54
C MET A 84 -10.13 16.22 -1.20
N GLU A 85 -10.66 15.69 -0.11
CA GLU A 85 -10.08 15.91 1.22
C GLU A 85 -8.61 15.47 1.27
N SER A 86 -7.82 16.18 2.07
CA SER A 86 -6.40 15.83 2.25
C SER A 86 -6.27 14.68 3.26
N LEU A 87 -5.90 13.50 2.77
CA LEU A 87 -5.58 12.33 3.59
C LEU A 87 -4.06 12.13 3.70
N GLY A 88 -3.65 11.20 4.57
CA GLY A 88 -2.28 10.85 4.86
C GLY A 88 -1.70 9.76 3.94
N ASP A 89 -0.78 8.97 4.49
CA ASP A 89 -0.13 7.89 3.75
C ASP A 89 -1.11 6.76 3.44
N ASN A 90 -0.84 5.96 2.40
CA ASN A 90 -1.57 4.72 2.16
C ASN A 90 -1.12 3.57 3.08
N LEU A 91 -1.95 2.55 3.21
CA LEU A 91 -1.68 1.37 4.03
C LEU A 91 -0.41 0.64 3.57
N LEU A 92 -0.08 0.64 2.28
CA LEU A 92 1.16 0.04 1.78
C LEU A 92 2.41 0.72 2.40
N THR A 93 2.40 2.04 2.58
CA THR A 93 3.48 2.76 3.28
C THR A 93 3.65 2.25 4.71
N LEU A 94 2.54 1.99 5.41
CA LEU A 94 2.59 1.40 6.75
C LEU A 94 3.13 -0.03 6.73
N VAL A 95 2.70 -0.87 5.78
CA VAL A 95 3.23 -2.23 5.64
C VAL A 95 4.74 -2.24 5.35
N LYS A 96 5.20 -1.33 4.49
CA LYS A 96 6.64 -1.13 4.20
C LYS A 96 7.41 -0.71 5.44
N LEU A 97 6.83 0.16 6.27
CA LEU A 97 7.45 0.56 7.53
C LEU A 97 7.67 -0.63 8.46
N TYR A 98 6.75 -1.60 8.48
CA TYR A 98 6.89 -2.82 9.25
C TYR A 98 7.76 -3.90 8.56
N ASP A 99 8.48 -3.53 7.50
CA ASP A 99 9.39 -4.41 6.75
C ASP A 99 8.68 -5.70 6.29
N TYR A 100 7.40 -5.57 5.93
CA TYR A 100 6.54 -6.69 5.51
C TYR A 100 6.43 -7.82 6.54
N ARG A 101 6.81 -7.59 7.81
CA ARG A 101 6.72 -8.58 8.91
C ARG A 101 5.38 -8.57 9.65
N GLY A 102 4.39 -7.89 9.10
CA GLY A 102 3.08 -7.69 9.71
C GLY A 102 2.99 -6.41 10.55
N ILE A 103 1.83 -5.77 10.50
CA ILE A 103 1.47 -4.61 11.32
C ILE A 103 0.77 -5.08 12.61
N PRO A 104 0.68 -4.26 13.68
CA PRO A 104 0.08 -4.68 14.95
C PRO A 104 -1.39 -5.09 14.77
N MET A 105 -1.82 -6.14 15.46
CA MET A 105 -3.16 -6.71 15.31
C MET A 105 -4.27 -5.68 15.53
N GLU A 106 -4.12 -4.78 16.49
CA GLU A 106 -5.09 -3.71 16.76
C GLU A 106 -5.26 -2.76 15.56
N VAL A 107 -4.17 -2.49 14.82
CA VAL A 107 -4.23 -1.70 13.58
C VAL A 107 -4.93 -2.49 12.48
N VAL A 108 -4.66 -3.79 12.36
CA VAL A 108 -5.36 -4.66 11.40
C VAL A 108 -6.87 -4.64 11.65
N LYS A 109 -7.30 -4.84 12.90
CA LYS A 109 -8.72 -4.80 13.29
C LYS A 109 -9.37 -3.46 12.96
N MET A 110 -8.67 -2.36 13.23
CA MET A 110 -9.15 -1.01 12.92
C MET A 110 -9.32 -0.79 11.41
N VAL A 111 -8.29 -1.11 10.61
CA VAL A 111 -8.34 -1.01 9.15
C VAL A 111 -9.47 -1.88 8.59
N ALA A 112 -9.57 -3.13 9.05
CA ALA A 112 -10.63 -4.05 8.61
C ALA A 112 -12.03 -3.49 8.93
N ARG A 113 -12.24 -2.95 10.13
CA ARG A 113 -13.53 -2.35 10.52
C ARG A 113 -13.88 -1.17 9.61
N CYS A 114 -12.95 -0.24 9.39
CA CYS A 114 -13.19 0.90 8.51
C CYS A 114 -13.45 0.45 7.06
N SER A 115 -12.67 -0.49 6.54
CA SER A 115 -12.89 -1.03 5.19
C SER A 115 -14.25 -1.71 5.05
N LEU A 116 -14.68 -2.48 6.06
CA LEU A 116 -16.00 -3.12 6.04
C LEU A 116 -17.14 -2.10 6.13
N GLN A 117 -16.99 -1.03 6.94
CA GLN A 117 -17.96 0.06 7.00
C GLN A 117 -18.07 0.79 5.65
N ALA A 118 -16.95 1.09 5.00
CA ALA A 118 -16.93 1.69 3.67
C ALA A 118 -17.60 0.78 2.62
N LEU A 119 -17.27 -0.51 2.62
CA LEU A 119 -17.82 -1.47 1.66
C LEU A 119 -19.32 -1.72 1.88
N ASP A 120 -19.78 -1.82 3.12
CA ASP A 120 -21.21 -1.96 3.42
C ASP A 120 -21.98 -0.74 2.92
N PHE A 121 -21.47 0.48 3.16
CA PHE A 121 -22.08 1.68 2.61
C PHE A 121 -22.12 1.67 1.07
N LEU A 122 -20.99 1.40 0.41
CA LEU A 122 -20.91 1.39 -1.05
C LEU A 122 -21.83 0.33 -1.67
N HIS A 123 -21.86 -0.87 -1.12
CA HIS A 123 -22.68 -1.97 -1.64
C HIS A 123 -24.16 -1.80 -1.29
N SER A 124 -24.48 -1.68 0.00
CA SER A 124 -25.86 -1.74 0.50
C SER A 124 -26.64 -0.47 0.18
N LYS A 125 -26.00 0.71 0.21
CA LYS A 125 -26.67 1.99 -0.03
C LYS A 125 -26.57 2.46 -1.48
N LEU A 126 -25.42 2.29 -2.12
CA LEU A 126 -25.16 2.88 -3.43
C LEU A 126 -25.12 1.87 -4.59
N GLN A 127 -25.08 0.56 -4.31
CA GLN A 127 -24.89 -0.49 -5.32
C GLN A 127 -23.60 -0.29 -6.15
N ILE A 128 -22.54 0.24 -5.53
CA ILE A 128 -21.25 0.54 -6.16
C ILE A 128 -20.22 -0.52 -5.77
N ILE A 129 -19.62 -1.18 -6.76
CA ILE A 129 -18.50 -2.10 -6.54
C ILE A 129 -17.18 -1.35 -6.77
N HIS A 130 -16.27 -1.33 -5.80
CA HIS A 130 -14.98 -0.63 -5.95
C HIS A 130 -14.05 -1.29 -7.01
N THR A 131 -14.03 -2.62 -7.10
CA THR A 131 -13.22 -3.43 -8.05
C THR A 131 -11.68 -3.42 -7.91
N ASP A 132 -11.09 -2.51 -7.15
CA ASP A 132 -9.62 -2.35 -7.00
C ASP A 132 -9.23 -2.09 -5.53
N LEU A 133 -9.78 -2.89 -4.60
CA LEU A 133 -9.44 -2.77 -3.18
C LEU A 133 -8.06 -3.37 -2.90
N LYS A 134 -7.09 -2.51 -2.60
CA LYS A 134 -5.69 -2.87 -2.32
C LYS A 134 -5.06 -1.89 -1.32
N PRO A 135 -3.94 -2.25 -0.67
CA PRO A 135 -3.30 -1.38 0.33
C PRO A 135 -2.93 0.03 -0.17
N GLU A 136 -2.71 0.21 -1.47
CA GLU A 136 -2.44 1.50 -2.09
C GLU A 136 -3.66 2.44 -2.11
N ASN A 137 -4.88 1.87 -2.13
CA ASN A 137 -6.14 2.59 -2.20
C ASN A 137 -6.83 2.74 -0.82
N ILE A 138 -6.17 2.30 0.26
CA ILE A 138 -6.60 2.54 1.64
C ILE A 138 -5.71 3.63 2.22
N LEU A 139 -6.28 4.81 2.45
CA LEU A 139 -5.56 5.97 2.98
C LEU A 139 -5.78 6.12 4.50
N LEU A 140 -4.75 6.57 5.20
CA LEU A 140 -4.82 6.89 6.62
C LEU A 140 -5.21 8.37 6.79
N MET A 141 -5.83 8.73 7.92
CA MET A 141 -6.17 10.14 8.19
C MET A 141 -4.94 11.03 8.44
N GLY A 142 -3.79 10.43 8.75
CA GLY A 142 -2.55 11.15 9.04
C GLY A 142 -1.32 10.45 8.48
N LYS A 143 -0.19 11.17 8.46
CA LYS A 143 1.09 10.60 8.05
C LYS A 143 1.60 9.63 9.10
N VAL A 144 2.24 8.56 8.66
CA VAL A 144 2.86 7.58 9.56
C VAL A 144 4.08 8.23 10.23
N PRO A 145 4.17 8.27 11.58
CA PRO A 145 5.26 8.92 12.27
C PRO A 145 6.63 8.33 11.91
N LYS A 146 7.55 9.19 11.46
CA LYS A 146 8.93 8.80 11.09
C LYS A 146 9.77 8.26 12.27
N MET A 147 9.32 8.42 13.51
CA MET A 147 10.04 7.93 14.70
C MET A 147 9.89 6.41 14.89
N LEU A 148 8.78 5.82 14.43
CA LEU A 148 8.60 4.37 14.43
C LEU A 148 9.62 3.65 13.53
N ILE A 149 10.24 4.36 12.58
CA ILE A 149 11.26 3.83 11.65
C ILE A 149 12.62 3.59 12.34
N LYS A 150 12.98 4.43 13.33
CA LYS A 150 14.34 4.41 13.92
C LYS A 150 14.48 3.39 15.05
N GLU A 151 13.44 3.17 15.83
CA GLU A 151 13.52 2.35 17.05
C GLU A 151 13.71 0.85 16.76
N LYS A 152 13.15 0.35 15.65
CA LYS A 152 13.23 -1.06 15.26
C LYS A 152 14.47 -1.45 14.46
N ARG A 153 15.31 -0.47 14.09
CA ARG A 153 16.61 -0.72 13.43
C ARG A 153 17.74 -1.08 14.39
N LYS A 154 17.52 -1.03 15.71
CA LYS A 154 18.53 -1.52 16.66
C LYS A 154 18.58 -3.05 16.60
N PRO A 155 19.72 -3.65 16.18
CA PRO A 155 19.85 -5.11 16.19
C PRO A 155 19.72 -5.60 17.63
N LYS A 156 18.87 -6.61 17.86
CA LYS A 156 18.82 -7.32 19.14
C LYS A 156 20.23 -7.89 19.39
N LYS A 157 20.96 -7.34 20.37
CA LYS A 157 22.23 -7.92 20.83
C LYS A 157 21.96 -9.39 21.18
N LYS A 158 22.62 -10.32 20.49
CA LYS A 158 22.61 -11.74 20.85
C LYS A 158 23.06 -11.83 22.31
N LYS A 159 22.20 -12.32 23.22
CA LYS A 159 22.61 -12.73 24.57
C LYS A 159 23.69 -13.81 24.37
N LYS A 160 24.94 -13.53 24.73
CA LYS A 160 25.97 -14.57 24.90
C LYS A 160 25.47 -15.48 26.01
N ARG A 161 25.16 -16.74 25.66
CA ARG A 161 25.04 -17.82 26.64
C ARG A 161 26.43 -18.00 27.25
N GLN A 162 26.54 -17.86 28.57
CA GLN A 162 27.72 -18.31 29.31
C GLN A 162 27.66 -19.84 29.37
N GLU A 163 28.65 -20.51 28.78
CA GLU A 163 28.91 -21.92 29.04
C GLU A 163 29.73 -22.01 30.33
N ASN A 164 29.12 -22.53 31.39
CA ASN A 164 29.85 -23.05 32.55
C ASN A 164 30.29 -24.47 32.19
N GLY A 165 31.60 -24.68 32.21
CA GLY A 165 32.18 -26.02 32.14
C GLY A 165 31.98 -26.76 33.45
N ASN A 166 31.57 -28.02 33.36
CA ASN A 166 32.09 -29.09 34.19
C ASN A 166 31.90 -30.40 33.42
N GLY A 167 33.00 -31.14 33.28
CA GLY A 167 33.01 -32.42 32.60
C GLY A 167 32.56 -33.54 33.50
N GLU A 168 31.97 -34.56 32.90
CA GLU A 168 32.10 -35.96 33.31
C GLU A 168 31.77 -36.86 32.11
N LYS A 169 32.43 -38.02 32.08
CA LYS A 169 32.70 -38.88 30.91
C LYS A 169 31.84 -40.15 30.95
N LEU A 170 31.80 -40.88 29.82
CA LEU A 170 31.30 -42.25 29.56
C LEU A 170 29.86 -42.27 28.99
N SER A 171 29.47 -43.02 27.95
CA SER A 171 30.06 -44.18 27.26
C SER A 171 29.55 -44.28 25.81
N GLU A 172 30.15 -45.21 25.07
CA GLU A 172 30.10 -45.46 23.63
C GLU A 172 28.72 -45.77 23.01
N GLY A 173 28.54 -45.38 21.74
CA GLY A 173 27.42 -45.79 20.90
C GLY A 173 27.55 -45.30 19.46
N LYS A 174 27.95 -46.21 18.56
CA LYS A 174 28.25 -46.06 17.13
C LYS A 174 27.19 -45.31 16.31
N ALA A 175 27.61 -44.41 15.41
CA ALA A 175 27.22 -44.39 13.98
C ALA A 175 27.81 -43.17 13.21
N GLN A 176 28.73 -43.46 12.29
CA GLN A 176 29.04 -42.79 11.01
C GLN A 176 28.82 -41.27 10.87
N GLN A 177 29.95 -40.56 10.83
CA GLN A 177 30.10 -39.23 10.23
C GLN A 177 30.08 -39.32 8.70
N GLN A 178 29.23 -38.52 8.05
CA GLN A 178 29.57 -37.92 6.75
C GLN A 178 29.47 -36.40 6.88
N ALA A 179 30.55 -35.74 6.50
CA ALA A 179 30.74 -34.31 6.57
C ALA A 179 29.79 -33.57 5.60
N ALA A 180 29.11 -32.53 6.11
CA ALA A 180 28.44 -31.55 5.28
C ALA A 180 29.35 -30.31 5.12
N GLN A 181 29.94 -30.18 3.95
CA GLN A 181 30.46 -28.93 3.38
C GLN A 181 29.39 -28.27 2.47
N PRO A 182 29.51 -26.97 2.13
CA PRO A 182 28.36 -26.08 1.89
C PRO A 182 27.80 -26.21 0.47
N VAL A 183 26.48 -26.21 0.32
CA VAL A 183 25.84 -26.30 -1.02
C VAL A 183 25.21 -24.96 -1.40
N HIS A 184 25.89 -24.28 -2.33
CA HIS A 184 25.39 -23.16 -3.13
C HIS A 184 24.02 -23.50 -3.79
N PRO A 185 23.07 -22.55 -3.87
CA PRO A 185 21.70 -22.83 -4.34
C PRO A 185 21.51 -22.98 -5.86
N GLU A 186 22.56 -23.15 -6.67
CA GLU A 186 22.45 -23.03 -8.14
C GLU A 186 22.20 -24.36 -8.90
N GLY A 187 22.32 -25.52 -8.24
CA GLY A 187 22.23 -26.84 -8.92
C GLY A 187 20.84 -27.52 -8.94
N LYS A 188 19.84 -26.99 -8.24
CA LYS A 188 18.60 -27.76 -7.95
C LYS A 188 17.66 -27.98 -9.14
N ILE A 189 17.68 -27.10 -10.15
CA ILE A 189 16.75 -27.18 -11.31
C ILE A 189 17.29 -28.11 -12.39
N ALA A 190 18.61 -28.12 -12.62
CA ALA A 190 19.23 -29.01 -13.60
C ALA A 190 19.12 -30.49 -13.18
N LYS A 191 19.25 -30.76 -11.87
CA LYS A 191 19.16 -32.11 -11.32
C LYS A 191 17.75 -32.72 -11.40
N LEU A 192 16.70 -31.90 -11.42
CA LEU A 192 15.29 -32.33 -11.55
C LEU A 192 14.88 -32.70 -12.99
N LEU A 193 15.53 -32.09 -13.99
CA LEU A 193 15.27 -32.40 -15.41
C LEU A 193 15.85 -33.75 -15.83
N ALA A 194 16.95 -34.18 -15.21
CA ALA A 194 17.61 -35.46 -15.48
C ALA A 194 16.89 -36.67 -14.85
N SER A 195 16.01 -36.46 -13.86
CA SER A 195 15.37 -37.53 -13.08
C SER A 195 13.92 -37.81 -13.47
N GLY A 196 13.41 -37.24 -14.57
CA GLY A 196 12.08 -37.54 -15.11
C GLY A 196 10.88 -37.12 -14.24
N GLN A 197 11.07 -36.33 -13.17
CA GLN A 197 9.97 -35.93 -12.28
C GLN A 197 9.18 -34.73 -12.84
N PRO A 198 7.84 -34.72 -12.71
CA PRO A 198 7.02 -33.62 -13.20
C PRO A 198 7.24 -32.32 -12.39
N LEU A 199 7.50 -31.22 -13.09
CA LEU A 199 7.73 -29.91 -12.49
C LEU A 199 6.45 -29.26 -11.96
N THR A 200 6.56 -28.62 -10.80
CA THR A 200 5.47 -27.82 -10.19
C THR A 200 5.17 -26.54 -10.99
N LYS A 201 3.96 -25.98 -10.82
CA LYS A 201 3.49 -24.78 -11.55
C LYS A 201 4.44 -23.57 -11.41
N ASN A 202 5.02 -23.37 -10.23
CA ASN A 202 5.97 -22.29 -9.96
C ASN A 202 7.34 -22.50 -10.65
N GLN A 203 7.79 -23.75 -10.78
CA GLN A 203 9.05 -24.08 -11.48
C GLN A 203 8.90 -23.88 -13.00
N LYS A 204 7.76 -24.28 -13.57
CA LYS A 204 7.44 -24.03 -15.00
C LYS A 204 7.41 -22.52 -15.32
N LYS A 205 6.87 -21.70 -14.41
CA LYS A 205 6.83 -20.23 -14.57
C LYS A 205 8.23 -19.61 -14.55
N LYS A 206 9.13 -20.09 -13.68
CA LYS A 206 10.54 -19.65 -13.64
C LYS A 206 11.30 -20.05 -14.90
N LEU A 207 11.07 -21.25 -15.44
CA LEU A 207 11.73 -21.73 -16.66
C LEU A 207 11.31 -20.91 -17.90
N LYS A 208 10.01 -20.64 -18.08
CA LYS A 208 9.51 -19.76 -19.15
C LYS A 208 10.09 -18.36 -19.08
N LYS A 209 10.27 -17.81 -17.87
CA LYS A 209 10.87 -16.48 -17.67
C LYS A 209 12.36 -16.47 -18.03
N LYS A 210 13.08 -17.57 -17.81
CA LYS A 210 14.49 -17.73 -18.19
C LYS A 210 14.65 -17.87 -19.71
N GLN A 211 13.82 -18.69 -20.37
CA GLN A 211 13.84 -18.86 -21.84
C GLN A 211 13.54 -17.54 -22.57
N LYS A 212 12.56 -16.75 -22.11
CA LYS A 212 12.29 -15.42 -22.68
C LYS A 212 13.44 -14.42 -22.49
N LYS A 213 14.27 -14.58 -21.46
CA LYS A 213 15.39 -13.68 -21.18
C LYS A 213 16.62 -14.02 -22.03
N VAL A 214 16.83 -15.31 -22.33
CA VAL A 214 17.91 -15.78 -23.20
C VAL A 214 17.58 -15.52 -24.67
N ALA A 215 16.31 -15.60 -25.08
CA ALA A 215 15.89 -15.26 -26.46
C ALA A 215 15.84 -13.76 -26.75
N ALA A 216 16.08 -12.90 -25.75
CA ALA A 216 16.09 -11.45 -25.86
C ALA A 216 17.50 -10.85 -25.70
N MET A 217 18.53 -11.71 -25.63
CA MET A 217 19.94 -11.37 -25.81
C MET A 217 20.39 -11.88 -27.17
#